data_AF-A0A2E0QXA0-F1
#
_entry.id   AF-A0A2E0QXA0-F1
#
_cell.length_a   1.000
_cell.length_b   1.000
_cell.length_c   1.000
_cell.angle_alpha   90.00
_cell.angle_beta   90.00
_cell.angle_gamma   90.00
#
_symmetry.space_group_name_H-M   'P 1'
#
loop_
_entity.id
_entity.type
_entity.pdbx_description
1 polymer ?
#
loop_
_entity_poly.entity_id
_entity_poly.type
_entity_poly.pdbx_seq_one_letter_code
_entity_poly.pdbx_strand_id
1 'polypeptide(L)' 'MISPSDLLELPLDERLKCMEVLWDSLREAEPDSPGWHGEVLAERRAKIESGEAKFISGNELKKRLQR' A
#
# COMPACT_ATOMS: atom_id res chain seq x y z
N MET A 1 -22.29 11.40 5.37
CA MET A 1 -21.16 10.44 5.45
C MET A 1 -21.30 9.54 4.25
N ILE A 2 -20.30 9.47 3.37
CA ILE A 2 -20.35 8.55 2.22
C ILE A 2 -20.27 7.13 2.78
N SER A 3 -21.26 6.30 2.49
CA SER A 3 -21.28 4.90 2.90
C SER A 3 -20.49 4.06 1.90
N PRO A 4 -19.90 2.92 2.31
CA PRO A 4 -19.27 2.00 1.37
C PRO A 4 -20.20 1.55 0.24
N SER A 5 -21.50 1.42 0.52
CA SER A 5 -22.52 1.07 -0.47
C SER A 5 -22.66 2.12 -1.56
N ASP A 6 -22.57 3.41 -1.20
CA ASP A 6 -22.68 4.52 -2.14
C ASP A 6 -21.57 4.47 -3.21
N LEU A 7 -20.38 4.00 -2.82
CA LEU A 7 -19.26 3.80 -3.75
C LEU A 7 -19.44 2.55 -4.60
N LEU A 8 -20.03 1.48 -4.06
CA LEU A 8 -20.17 0.21 -4.78
C LEU A 8 -21.24 0.27 -5.88
N GLU A 9 -22.26 1.12 -5.72
CA GLU A 9 -23.32 1.36 -6.71
C GLU A 9 -22.86 2.18 -7.93
N LEU A 10 -21.73 2.89 -7.83
CA LEU A 10 -21.17 3.63 -8.95
C LEU A 10 -20.67 2.69 -10.06
N PRO A 11 -20.81 3.11 -11.34
CA PRO A 11 -20.11 2.49 -12.47
C PRO A 11 -18.60 2.34 -12.20
N LEU A 12 -17.97 1.32 -12.81
CA LEU A 12 -16.56 1.01 -12.54
C LEU A 12 -15.63 2.20 -12.82
N ASP A 13 -15.84 2.91 -13.92
CA ASP A 13 -15.08 4.10 -14.31
C ASP A 13 -15.22 5.25 -13.30
N GLU A 14 -16.43 5.47 -12.78
CA GLU A 14 -16.67 6.46 -11.72
C GLU A 14 -15.99 6.06 -10.41
N ARG A 15 -16.03 4.78 -10.03
CA ARG A 15 -15.32 4.29 -8.84
C ARG A 15 -13.81 4.48 -8.95
N LEU A 16 -13.24 4.18 -10.12
CA LEU A 16 -11.82 4.38 -10.38
C LEU A 16 -11.45 5.86 -10.29
N LYS A 17 -12.27 6.75 -10.85
CA LYS A 17 -12.07 8.20 -10.75
C LYS A 17 -12.17 8.70 -9.31
N CYS A 18 -13.11 8.17 -8.53
CA CYS A 18 -13.19 8.45 -7.09
C CYS A 18 -11.93 7.99 -6.35
N MET A 19 -11.37 6.82 -6.69
CA MET A 19 -10.10 6.36 -6.11
C MET A 19 -8.95 7.29 -6.44
N GLU A 20 -8.84 7.79 -7.68
CA GLU A 20 -7.79 8.72 -8.10
C GLU A 20 -7.88 10.06 -7.34
N VAL A 21 -9.07 10.66 -7.29
CA VAL A 21 -9.30 11.92 -6.56
C VAL A 21 -9.01 11.75 -5.07
N LEU A 22 -9.48 10.65 -4.47
CA LEU A 22 -9.19 10.35 -3.07
C LEU A 22 -7.68 10.19 -2.84
N TRP A 23 -7.00 9.43 -3.69
CA TRP A 23 -5.56 9.24 -3.60
C TRP A 23 -4.81 10.56 -3.67
N ASP A 24 -5.15 11.42 -4.64
CA ASP A 24 -4.55 12.75 -4.77
C ASP A 24 -4.71 13.60 -3.51
N SER A 25 -5.90 13.59 -2.90
CA SER A 25 -6.14 14.30 -1.64
C SER A 25 -5.35 13.76 -0.44
N LEU A 26 -5.11 12.44 -0.39
CA LEU A 26 -4.39 11.80 0.70
C LEU A 26 -2.88 12.03 0.59
N ARG A 27 -2.34 12.18 -0.63
CA ARG A 27 -0.92 12.46 -0.83
C ARG A 27 -0.48 13.77 -0.21
N GLU A 28 -1.35 14.77 -0.17
CA GLU A 28 -1.04 16.09 0.42
C GLU A 28 -1.12 16.10 1.95
N ALA A 29 -1.77 15.10 2.55
CA ALA A 29 -2.07 15.08 3.98
C ALA A 29 -0.90 14.61 4.87
N GLU A 30 0.19 14.09 4.28
CA GLU A 30 1.39 13.57 4.97
C GLU A 30 1.12 12.98 6.37
N PRO A 31 0.25 11.95 6.49
CA PRO A 31 -0.17 11.48 7.80
C PRO A 31 0.99 10.84 8.56
N ASP A 32 0.98 11.02 9.89
CA ASP A 32 1.94 10.36 10.76
C ASP A 32 1.90 8.85 10.57
N SER A 33 3.09 8.25 10.48
CA SER A 33 3.20 6.80 10.48
C SER A 33 2.69 6.22 11.81
N PRO A 34 1.96 5.09 11.78
CA PRO A 34 1.60 4.39 13.01
C PRO A 34 2.83 4.04 13.85
N GLY A 35 2.72 4.06 15.18
CA GLY A 35 3.86 3.81 16.07
C GLY A 35 4.57 2.47 15.83
N TRP A 36 3.83 1.43 15.46
CA TRP A 36 4.38 0.11 15.13
C TRP A 36 5.22 0.10 13.85
N HIS A 37 5.04 1.07 12.94
CA HIS A 37 5.69 1.07 11.64
C HIS A 37 7.22 1.12 11.77
N GLY A 38 7.72 1.91 12.73
CA GLY A 38 9.16 2.00 13.02
C GLY A 38 9.76 0.66 13.47
N GLU A 39 9.04 -0.09 14.29
CA GLU A 39 9.49 -1.40 14.80
C GLU A 39 9.66 -2.40 13.65
N VAL A 40 8.68 -2.47 12.74
CA VAL A 40 8.73 -3.33 11.56
C VAL A 40 9.89 -2.96 10.64
N LEU A 41 10.16 -1.66 10.43
CA LEU A 41 11.29 -1.20 9.63
C LEU A 41 12.63 -1.56 10.27
N ALA A 42 12.74 -1.41 11.59
CA ALA A 42 13.94 -1.77 12.35
C ALA A 42 14.23 -3.28 12.26
N GLU A 43 13.20 -4.13 12.45
CA GLU A 43 13.34 -5.58 12.31
C GLU A 43 13.80 -5.99 10.90
N ARG A 44 13.19 -5.39 9.86
CA ARG A 44 13.57 -5.65 8.46
C ARG A 44 14.99 -5.20 8.16
N ARG A 45 15.42 -4.05 8.70
CA ARG A 45 16.79 -3.55 8.54
C ARG A 45 17.80 -4.48 9.22
N ALA A 46 17.52 -4.93 10.44
CA ALA A 46 18.39 -5.87 11.15
C ALA A 46 18.59 -7.18 10.37
N LYS A 47 17.53 -7.73 9.77
CA LYS A 47 17.62 -8.93 8.90
C LYS A 47 18.47 -8.72 7.66
N ILE A 48 18.46 -7.52 7.08
CA ILE A 48 19.31 -7.17 5.95
C ILE A 48 20.77 -7.11 6.40
N GLU A 49 21.04 -6.43 7.51
CA GLU A 49 22.39 -6.24 8.06
C GLU A 49 23.01 -7.56 8.56
N SER A 50 22.21 -8.48 9.09
CA SER A 50 22.69 -9.82 9.51
C SER A 50 22.91 -10.79 8.34
N GLY A 51 22.51 -10.42 7.11
CA GLY A 51 22.59 -11.28 5.93
C GLY A 51 21.50 -12.37 5.87
N GLU A 52 20.54 -12.35 6.77
CA GLU A 52 19.41 -13.29 6.80
C GLU A 52 18.28 -12.92 5.81
N ALA A 53 18.31 -11.68 5.29
CA ALA A 53 17.32 -11.21 4.33
C ALA A 53 17.40 -11.99 3.00
N LYS A 54 16.23 -12.47 2.54
CA LYS A 54 16.08 -13.08 1.22
C LYS A 54 15.60 -12.03 0.22
N PHE A 55 16.43 -11.76 -0.77
CA PHE A 55 16.07 -10.89 -1.89
C PHE A 55 15.45 -11.69 -3.02
N ILE A 56 14.45 -11.10 -3.68
CA ILE A 56 13.84 -11.67 -4.88
C ILE A 56 14.06 -10.71 -6.05
N SER A 57 14.22 -11.25 -7.25
CA SER A 57 14.27 -10.43 -8.45
C SER A 57 12.91 -9.82 -8.76
N GLY A 58 12.87 -8.75 -9.57
CA GLY A 58 11.62 -8.17 -10.04
C GLY A 58 10.75 -9.17 -10.82
N ASN A 59 11.37 -10.12 -11.55
CA ASN A 59 10.65 -11.18 -12.25
C ASN A 59 9.98 -12.16 -11.27
N GLU A 60 10.68 -12.52 -10.20
CA GLU A 60 10.13 -13.37 -9.13
C GLU A 60 8.98 -12.68 -8.40
N LEU A 61 9.11 -11.37 -8.13
CA LEU A 61 8.03 -10.57 -7.56
C LEU A 61 6.78 -10.55 -8.46
N LYS A 62 6.95 -10.28 -9.76
CA LYS A 62 5.83 -10.30 -10.73
C LYS A 62 5.09 -11.63 -10.74
N LYS A 63 5.81 -12.76 -10.73
CA LYS A 63 5.21 -14.10 -10.67
C LYS A 63 4.36 -14.32 -9.42
N ARG A 64 4.75 -13.75 -8.27
CA ARG A 64 3.96 -13.86 -7.02
C ARG A 64 2.67 -13.05 -7.05
N LEU A 65 2.69 -11.89 -7.69
CA LEU A 65 1.55 -10.96 -7.75
C LEU A 65 0.53 -11.29 -8.84
N GLN A 66 0.87 -12.16 -9.79
CA GLN A 66 -0.03 -12.62 -10.86
C GLN A 66 -0.98 -13.77 -10.43
N ARG A 67 -1.20 -13.97 -9.12
CA ARG A 67 -2.09 -15.00 -8.58
C ARG A 67 -3.49 -14.47 -8.33
#